data_AF-A0A060R700-F1
#
_entry.id   AF-A0A060R700-F1
#
_cell.length_a   1.000
_cell.length_b   1.000
_cell.length_c   1.000
_cell.angle_alpha   90.00
_cell.angle_beta   90.00
_cell.angle_gamma   90.00
#
_symmetry.space_group_name_H-M   'P 1'
#
loop_
_entity.id
_entity.type
_entity.pdbx_description
1 polymer ?
#
loop_
_entity_poly.entity_id
_entity_poly.type
_entity_poly.pdbx_seq_one_letter_code
_entity_poly.pdbx_strand_id
1 'polypeptide(L)'
;MRNFIAIISLTISTVFAQNRFPKPDFESGYQYPTENYAAPAEDIHSWVNLAIMVLLMSVVTWAVHKKRVRTPVIAVSLVSVLWFGFIGGGCICSVGAVQNVALALTDSGYTIPLVVFLFFLLPIIFTLIFGRVFCSGVCPLGALQELVNVKNYRLSRAITTLLGIIPWFYLAFAVLFAITESGFLICRFDPFAGIFRLGGDVVLITIGVILLLISIFVGRPFCRFLCPYGALLSLFSRVSFFQIKITGKECINCDLCRNACPVDAILPPNENCVKESRMAGIRRIILYSTILPAMIAGGALAMHSIAGSLAKSNKTVAMNKIIAAGDTESVDAVAFYGRTGEARQLQEAADEKIAQFRFYSLFAGGFLGFVVALTLISLSLKRSRTHYQINHADCVACGRCFGYCPQNKKRG
;
A
#
# COMPACT_ATOMS: atom_id res chain seq x y z
N MET A 1 -20.52 27.45 10.49
CA MET A 1 -20.22 26.06 10.93
C MET A 1 -21.46 25.15 11.02
N ARG A 2 -22.66 25.64 11.36
CA ARG A 2 -23.89 24.82 11.46
C ARG A 2 -24.41 24.27 10.11
N ASN A 3 -24.14 24.99 9.00
CA ASN A 3 -24.62 24.60 7.67
C ASN A 3 -23.77 23.53 6.96
N PHE A 4 -22.54 23.28 7.42
CA PHE A 4 -21.67 22.24 6.83
C PHE A 4 -21.96 20.84 7.41
N ILE A 5 -22.48 20.78 8.65
CA ILE A 5 -22.91 19.53 9.31
C ILE A 5 -24.26 19.05 8.75
N ALA A 6 -25.14 19.98 8.35
CA ALA A 6 -26.44 19.65 7.76
C ALA A 6 -26.32 18.98 6.37
N ILE A 7 -25.32 19.36 5.56
CA ILE A 7 -25.10 18.77 4.23
C ILE A 7 -24.56 17.34 4.34
N ILE A 8 -23.72 17.04 5.35
CA ILE A 8 -23.21 15.69 5.60
C ILE A 8 -24.31 14.77 6.16
N SER A 9 -25.25 15.32 6.94
CA SER A 9 -26.36 14.52 7.50
C SER A 9 -27.47 14.24 6.47
N LEU A 10 -27.69 15.11 5.48
CA LEU A 10 -28.74 14.91 4.47
C LEU A 10 -28.38 13.89 3.39
N THR A 11 -27.09 13.59 3.19
CA THR A 11 -26.65 12.55 2.23
C THR A 11 -26.69 11.13 2.79
N ILE A 12 -27.00 10.96 4.09
CA ILE A 12 -26.99 9.64 4.75
C ILE A 12 -28.35 8.92 4.62
N SER A 13 -29.45 9.63 4.33
CA SER A 13 -30.80 9.06 4.48
C SER A 13 -31.49 8.60 3.19
N THR A 14 -30.84 8.64 2.02
CA THR A 14 -31.46 8.24 0.74
C THR A 14 -30.62 7.28 -0.10
N VAL A 15 -29.66 6.58 0.52
CA VAL A 15 -29.10 5.37 -0.08
C VAL A 15 -30.00 4.19 0.33
N PHE A 16 -31.23 4.20 -0.19
CA PHE A 16 -31.89 2.92 -0.39
C PHE A 16 -31.01 2.12 -1.35
N ALA A 17 -30.53 0.99 -0.86
CA ALA A 17 -29.81 0.00 -1.64
C ALA A 17 -30.67 -0.39 -2.86
N GLN A 18 -30.48 0.31 -3.99
CA GLN A 18 -30.73 -0.33 -5.27
C GLN A 18 -29.66 -1.42 -5.39
N ASN A 19 -30.08 -2.65 -5.15
CA ASN A 19 -29.28 -3.83 -5.46
C ASN A 19 -28.76 -3.67 -6.88
N ARG A 20 -27.45 -3.39 -7.02
CA ARG A 20 -26.77 -3.20 -8.31
C ARG A 20 -26.78 -4.48 -9.15
N PHE A 21 -27.17 -5.60 -8.54
CA PHE A 21 -27.46 -6.86 -9.18
C PHE A 21 -28.97 -7.14 -9.06
N PRO A 22 -29.65 -7.52 -10.15
CA PRO A 22 -31.01 -8.04 -10.05
C PRO A 22 -31.02 -9.22 -9.07
N LYS A 23 -32.15 -9.42 -8.37
CA LYS A 23 -32.31 -10.60 -7.50
C LYS A 23 -31.98 -11.84 -8.34
N PRO A 24 -31.17 -12.77 -7.81
CA PRO A 24 -30.81 -13.96 -8.55
C PRO A 24 -32.07 -14.74 -8.90
N ASP A 25 -32.18 -15.09 -10.18
CA ASP A 25 -33.32 -15.81 -10.70
C ASP A 25 -33.10 -17.32 -10.49
N PHE A 26 -33.77 -17.86 -9.47
CA PHE A 26 -33.59 -19.24 -9.01
C PHE A 26 -34.15 -20.28 -9.98
N GLU A 27 -34.96 -19.88 -10.96
CA GLU A 27 -35.47 -20.77 -12.01
C GLU A 27 -34.39 -21.10 -13.07
N SER A 28 -33.35 -20.28 -13.17
CA SER A 28 -32.31 -20.38 -14.22
C SER A 28 -31.02 -21.12 -13.82
N GLY A 29 -30.98 -21.73 -12.62
CA GLY A 29 -29.74 -22.34 -12.12
C GLY A 29 -28.66 -21.30 -11.81
N TYR A 30 -29.07 -20.13 -11.30
CA TYR A 30 -28.18 -19.02 -10.95
C TYR A 30 -27.01 -19.50 -10.09
N GLN A 31 -25.81 -19.40 -10.65
CA GLN A 31 -24.58 -19.66 -9.93
C GLN A 31 -24.12 -18.36 -9.27
N TYR A 32 -23.81 -18.41 -7.97
CA TYR A 32 -23.01 -17.33 -7.39
C TYR A 32 -21.79 -17.13 -8.27
N PRO A 33 -21.46 -15.89 -8.68
CA PRO A 33 -20.17 -15.64 -9.26
C PRO A 33 -19.15 -16.13 -8.23
N THR A 34 -18.46 -17.22 -8.56
CA THR A 34 -17.21 -17.54 -7.92
C THR A 34 -16.40 -16.27 -8.01
N GLU A 35 -15.83 -15.83 -6.89
CA GLU A 35 -14.75 -14.84 -6.98
C GLU A 35 -13.69 -15.57 -7.78
N ASN A 36 -13.73 -15.39 -9.09
CA ASN A 36 -12.66 -15.85 -9.91
C ASN A 36 -11.49 -15.01 -9.41
N TYR A 37 -10.62 -15.64 -8.64
CA TYR A 37 -9.20 -15.34 -8.61
C TYR A 37 -8.66 -15.58 -10.02
N ALA A 38 -9.30 -14.97 -11.03
CA ALA A 38 -8.91 -15.07 -12.41
C ALA A 38 -7.57 -14.38 -12.45
N ALA A 39 -6.53 -15.22 -12.38
CA ALA A 39 -5.23 -14.93 -12.90
C ALA A 39 -5.47 -14.17 -14.20
N PRO A 40 -5.06 -12.89 -14.31
CA PRO A 40 -5.24 -12.15 -15.54
C PRO A 40 -4.60 -12.98 -16.65
N ALA A 41 -5.37 -13.27 -17.70
CA ALA A 41 -4.91 -14.14 -18.77
C ALA A 41 -3.55 -13.66 -19.28
N GLU A 42 -2.64 -14.61 -19.56
CA GLU A 42 -1.36 -14.31 -20.21
C GLU A 42 -1.63 -13.90 -21.66
N ASP A 43 -2.05 -12.65 -21.81
CA ASP A 43 -2.26 -12.02 -23.10
C ASP A 43 -1.00 -11.26 -23.51
N ILE A 44 -0.80 -11.10 -24.82
CA ILE A 44 0.31 -10.34 -25.43
C ILE A 44 0.35 -8.91 -24.84
N HIS A 45 -0.81 -8.35 -24.53
CA HIS A 45 -0.92 -7.03 -23.91
C HIS A 45 -0.23 -6.96 -22.53
N SER A 46 -0.30 -8.02 -21.72
CA SER A 46 0.37 -8.09 -20.41
C SER A 46 1.90 -8.04 -20.55
N TRP A 47 2.46 -8.72 -21.56
CA TRP A 47 3.90 -8.67 -21.87
C TRP A 47 4.36 -7.31 -22.40
N VAL A 48 3.56 -6.67 -23.26
CA VAL A 48 3.82 -5.30 -23.72
C VAL A 48 3.84 -4.32 -22.55
N ASN A 49 2.88 -4.42 -21.64
CA ASN A 49 2.82 -3.60 -20.43
C ASN A 49 4.06 -3.78 -19.55
N LEU A 50 4.55 -5.02 -19.41
CA LEU A 50 5.77 -5.33 -18.67
C LEU A 50 7.00 -4.67 -19.30
N ALA A 51 7.15 -4.80 -20.64
CA ALA A 51 8.25 -4.19 -21.38
C ALA A 51 8.25 -2.66 -21.25
N ILE A 52 7.08 -2.03 -21.37
CA ILE A 52 6.90 -0.59 -21.16
C ILE A 52 7.28 -0.20 -19.74
N MET A 53 6.88 -0.97 -18.72
CA MET A 53 7.25 -0.68 -17.33
C MET A 53 8.77 -0.67 -17.15
N VAL A 54 9.48 -1.68 -17.68
CA VAL A 54 10.96 -1.76 -17.61
C VAL A 54 11.61 -0.57 -18.32
N LEU A 55 11.12 -0.21 -19.52
CA LEU A 55 11.61 0.93 -20.27
C LEU A 55 11.47 2.23 -19.46
N LEU A 56 10.28 2.51 -18.95
CA LEU A 56 10.01 3.72 -18.16
C LEU A 56 10.85 3.77 -16.87
N MET A 57 11.02 2.65 -16.18
CA MET A 57 11.90 2.55 -15.01
C MET A 57 13.36 2.83 -15.36
N SER A 58 13.82 2.38 -16.53
CA SER A 58 15.18 2.62 -17.01
C SER A 58 15.40 4.10 -17.35
N VAL A 59 14.42 4.75 -17.99
CA VAL A 59 14.43 6.19 -18.27
C VAL A 59 14.47 7.02 -16.98
N VAL A 60 13.63 6.69 -15.99
CA VAL A 60 13.64 7.35 -14.68
C VAL A 60 14.98 7.14 -13.97
N THR A 61 15.52 5.92 -13.99
CA THR A 61 16.82 5.61 -13.37
C THR A 61 17.93 6.46 -13.98
N TRP A 62 18.00 6.55 -15.31
CA TRP A 62 18.93 7.41 -16.03
C TRP A 62 18.76 8.90 -15.67
N ALA A 63 17.51 9.38 -15.62
CA ALA A 63 17.19 10.77 -15.32
C ALA A 63 17.60 11.15 -13.88
N VAL A 64 17.36 10.28 -12.91
CA VAL A 64 17.62 10.52 -11.48
C VAL A 64 19.10 10.37 -11.14
N HIS A 65 19.77 9.32 -11.61
CA HIS A 65 21.16 9.03 -11.22
C HIS A 65 22.20 9.74 -12.09
N LYS A 66 22.04 9.71 -13.42
CA LYS A 66 23.04 10.24 -14.35
C LYS A 66 22.84 11.72 -14.61
N LYS A 67 21.64 12.12 -15.07
CA LYS A 67 21.37 13.51 -15.46
C LYS A 67 20.97 14.41 -14.29
N ARG A 68 20.34 13.87 -13.24
CA ARG A 68 19.77 14.61 -12.10
C ARG A 68 18.81 15.72 -12.54
N VAL A 69 17.87 15.37 -13.42
CA VAL A 69 16.86 16.30 -13.97
C VAL A 69 15.46 15.74 -13.75
N ARG A 70 14.49 16.64 -13.53
CA ARG A 70 13.11 16.26 -13.24
C ARG A 70 12.25 16.06 -14.50
N THR A 71 12.57 16.73 -15.61
CA THR A 71 11.73 16.76 -16.81
C THR A 71 11.36 15.36 -17.34
N PRO A 72 12.30 14.40 -17.47
CA PRO A 72 11.95 13.05 -17.92
C PRO A 72 11.06 12.31 -16.93
N VAL A 73 11.19 12.57 -15.63
CA VAL A 73 10.33 11.97 -14.60
C VAL A 73 8.88 12.44 -14.76
N ILE A 74 8.66 13.72 -15.08
CA ILE A 74 7.31 14.26 -15.34
C ILE A 74 6.72 13.66 -16.61
N ALA A 75 7.52 13.55 -17.68
CA ALA A 75 7.08 12.91 -18.93
C ALA A 75 6.67 11.45 -18.70
N VAL A 76 7.48 10.68 -17.96
CA VAL A 76 7.15 9.30 -17.57
C VAL A 76 5.88 9.26 -16.73
N SER A 77 5.68 10.17 -15.78
CA SER A 77 4.45 10.26 -14.99
C SER A 77 3.20 10.44 -15.85
N LEU A 78 3.25 11.31 -16.86
CA LEU A 78 2.13 11.52 -17.79
C LEU A 78 1.84 10.26 -18.61
N VAL A 79 2.89 9.64 -19.17
CA VAL A 79 2.77 8.38 -19.93
C VAL A 79 2.21 7.27 -19.05
N SER A 80 2.68 7.12 -17.82
CA SER A 80 2.21 6.09 -16.89
C SER A 80 0.74 6.27 -16.50
N VAL A 81 0.31 7.50 -16.21
CA VAL A 81 -1.10 7.78 -15.89
C VAL A 81 -2.01 7.49 -17.07
N LEU A 82 -1.59 7.86 -18.29
CA LEU A 82 -2.37 7.58 -19.49
C LEU A 82 -2.42 6.07 -19.79
N TRP A 83 -1.24 5.42 -19.85
CA TRP A 83 -1.10 4.03 -20.27
C TRP A 83 -1.57 3.02 -19.20
N PHE A 84 -0.98 3.04 -18.01
CA PHE A 84 -1.33 2.08 -16.95
C PHE A 84 -2.57 2.49 -16.15
N GLY A 85 -2.87 3.80 -16.11
CA GLY A 85 -4.08 4.31 -15.46
C GLY A 85 -5.28 4.17 -16.38
N PHE A 86 -5.50 5.11 -17.28
CA PHE A 86 -6.74 5.22 -18.07
C PHE A 86 -6.90 4.13 -19.15
N ILE A 87 -5.84 3.81 -19.90
CA ILE A 87 -5.91 2.77 -20.96
C ILE A 87 -5.96 1.37 -20.34
N GLY A 88 -5.09 1.08 -19.38
CA GLY A 88 -5.03 -0.21 -18.67
C GLY A 88 -6.07 -0.38 -17.56
N GLY A 89 -6.90 0.62 -17.27
CA GLY A 89 -7.91 0.56 -16.21
C GLY A 89 -7.36 0.29 -14.81
N GLY A 90 -6.08 0.60 -14.56
CA GLY A 90 -5.39 0.36 -13.29
C GLY A 90 -4.97 -1.10 -13.02
N CYS A 91 -5.10 -2.02 -13.98
CA CYS A 91 -4.67 -3.42 -13.86
C CYS A 91 -3.75 -3.81 -15.02
N ILE A 92 -2.72 -4.64 -14.86
CA ILE A 92 -2.15 -5.29 -13.67
C ILE A 92 -1.34 -4.27 -12.86
N CYS A 93 -1.58 -4.17 -11.54
CA CYS A 93 -0.83 -3.27 -10.66
C CYS A 93 0.11 -4.04 -9.71
N SER A 94 1.36 -3.56 -9.58
CA SER A 94 2.34 -4.16 -8.66
C SER A 94 1.88 -4.16 -7.20
N VAL A 95 0.95 -3.27 -6.83
CA VAL A 95 0.41 -3.17 -5.46
C VAL A 95 -0.50 -4.36 -5.16
N GLY A 96 -1.44 -4.69 -6.06
CA GLY A 96 -2.33 -5.84 -5.92
C GLY A 96 -1.62 -7.18 -6.13
N ALA A 97 -0.54 -7.19 -6.92
CA ALA A 97 0.28 -8.39 -7.13
C ALA A 97 0.89 -8.95 -5.84
N VAL A 98 1.05 -8.13 -4.78
CA VAL A 98 1.47 -8.59 -3.43
C VAL A 98 0.55 -9.70 -2.90
N GLN A 99 -0.76 -9.55 -3.05
CA GLN A 99 -1.73 -10.54 -2.55
C GLN A 99 -1.78 -11.79 -3.42
N ASN A 100 -1.56 -11.66 -4.72
CA ASN A 100 -1.43 -12.79 -5.63
C ASN A 100 -0.25 -13.66 -5.23
N VAL A 101 0.92 -13.04 -5.05
CA VAL A 101 2.14 -13.72 -4.59
C VAL A 101 1.95 -14.35 -3.21
N ALA A 102 1.30 -13.66 -2.27
CA ALA A 102 1.00 -14.23 -0.96
C ALA A 102 0.13 -15.50 -1.06
N LEU A 103 -0.91 -15.48 -1.90
CA LEU A 103 -1.81 -16.62 -2.09
C LEU A 103 -1.09 -17.83 -2.70
N ALA A 104 -0.26 -17.64 -3.75
CA ALA A 104 0.44 -18.77 -4.37
C ALA A 104 1.57 -19.36 -3.53
N LEU A 105 2.08 -18.62 -2.54
CA LEU A 105 3.05 -19.17 -1.60
C LEU A 105 2.39 -20.12 -0.59
N THR A 106 1.06 -20.05 -0.43
CA THR A 106 0.33 -20.84 0.56
C THR A 106 -0.59 -21.88 -0.04
N ASP A 107 -1.18 -21.61 -1.21
CA ASP A 107 -2.04 -22.54 -1.93
C ASP A 107 -1.30 -23.10 -3.16
N SER A 108 -0.99 -24.40 -3.11
CA SER A 108 -0.36 -25.13 -4.22
C SER A 108 -1.27 -25.26 -5.45
N GLY A 109 -2.59 -25.07 -5.29
CA GLY A 109 -3.55 -25.07 -6.40
C GLY A 109 -3.60 -23.75 -7.17
N TYR A 110 -3.09 -22.65 -6.61
CA TYR A 110 -3.12 -21.33 -7.24
C TYR A 110 -1.85 -21.07 -8.06
N THR A 111 -2.01 -21.03 -9.38
CA THR A 111 -0.90 -20.71 -10.31
C THR A 111 -0.89 -19.22 -10.66
N ILE A 112 0.25 -18.56 -10.45
CA ILE A 112 0.42 -17.15 -10.82
C ILE A 112 1.01 -17.07 -12.23
N PRO A 113 0.40 -16.28 -13.14
CA PRO A 113 1.01 -15.94 -14.43
C PRO A 113 2.40 -15.32 -14.24
N LEU A 114 3.36 -15.73 -15.06
CA LEU A 114 4.74 -15.26 -14.94
C LEU A 114 4.80 -13.72 -15.04
N VAL A 115 3.96 -13.14 -15.89
CA VAL A 115 3.87 -11.69 -16.06
C VAL A 115 3.48 -10.98 -14.76
N VAL A 116 2.47 -11.47 -14.04
CA VAL A 116 2.02 -10.87 -12.76
C VAL A 116 3.13 -10.94 -11.72
N PHE A 117 3.83 -12.08 -11.66
CA PHE A 117 4.99 -12.24 -10.78
C PHE A 117 6.10 -11.24 -11.11
N LEU A 118 6.41 -11.02 -12.40
CA LEU A 118 7.41 -10.04 -12.84
C LEU A 118 6.98 -8.60 -12.56
N PHE A 119 5.68 -8.26 -12.66
CA PHE A 119 5.13 -6.96 -12.25
C PHE A 119 5.33 -6.67 -10.75
N PHE A 120 5.35 -7.71 -9.92
CA PHE A 120 5.70 -7.61 -8.49
C PHE A 120 7.20 -7.57 -8.26
N LEU A 121 7.98 -8.44 -8.92
CA LEU A 121 9.39 -8.63 -8.60
C LEU A 121 10.28 -7.52 -9.16
N LEU A 122 10.05 -7.06 -10.39
CA LEU A 122 10.93 -6.09 -11.05
C LEU A 122 11.03 -4.76 -10.28
N PRO A 123 9.94 -4.15 -9.77
CA PRO A 123 10.10 -2.92 -9.02
C PRO A 123 10.84 -3.09 -7.69
N ILE A 124 10.78 -4.29 -7.08
CA ILE A 124 11.60 -4.63 -5.90
C ILE A 124 13.08 -4.68 -6.28
N ILE A 125 13.43 -5.40 -7.35
CA ILE A 125 14.83 -5.50 -7.84
C ILE A 125 15.39 -4.12 -8.16
N PHE A 126 14.67 -3.32 -8.95
CA PHE A 126 15.10 -1.95 -9.26
C PHE A 126 15.21 -1.09 -8.01
N THR A 127 14.34 -1.29 -7.01
CA THR A 127 14.41 -0.55 -5.75
C THR A 127 15.63 -0.92 -4.91
N LEU A 128 15.99 -2.20 -4.88
CA LEU A 128 17.21 -2.67 -4.22
C LEU A 128 18.46 -2.13 -4.93
N ILE A 129 18.43 -1.95 -6.25
CA ILE A 129 19.60 -1.45 -6.98
C ILE A 129 19.67 0.08 -6.94
N PHE A 130 18.60 0.79 -7.32
CA PHE A 130 18.62 2.23 -7.61
C PHE A 130 17.79 3.10 -6.64
N GLY A 131 17.18 2.49 -5.62
CA GLY A 131 16.16 3.13 -4.78
C GLY A 131 14.79 3.19 -5.47
N ARG A 132 13.80 3.83 -4.84
CA ARG A 132 12.38 3.83 -5.27
C ARG A 132 12.05 4.58 -6.57
N VAL A 133 12.69 4.21 -7.67
CA VAL A 133 12.48 4.76 -9.01
C VAL A 133 11.07 4.43 -9.55
N PHE A 134 10.52 3.27 -9.20
CA PHE A 134 9.14 2.90 -9.58
C PHE A 134 8.10 3.91 -9.04
N CYS A 135 8.26 4.31 -7.78
CA CYS A 135 7.38 5.29 -7.14
C CYS A 135 7.55 6.71 -7.72
N SER A 136 8.65 7.02 -8.42
CA SER A 136 8.95 8.38 -8.89
C SER A 136 7.94 8.88 -9.94
N GLY A 137 7.61 8.03 -10.90
CA GLY A 137 6.65 8.34 -11.96
C GLY A 137 6.10 7.13 -12.71
N VAL A 138 6.64 5.93 -12.49
CA VAL A 138 6.19 4.74 -13.22
C VAL A 138 4.86 4.21 -12.68
N CYS A 139 4.70 4.20 -11.36
CA CYS A 139 3.45 3.85 -10.71
C CYS A 139 2.36 4.91 -11.00
N PRO A 140 1.24 4.56 -11.66
CA PRO A 140 0.21 5.53 -12.05
C PRO A 140 -0.46 6.19 -10.83
N LEU A 141 -0.64 5.45 -9.73
CA LEU A 141 -1.21 5.98 -8.49
C LEU A 141 -0.35 7.12 -7.92
N GLY A 142 0.98 6.93 -7.90
CA GLY A 142 1.92 7.92 -7.40
C GLY A 142 2.11 9.09 -8.37
N ALA A 143 2.16 8.80 -9.66
CA ALA A 143 2.28 9.78 -10.72
C ALA A 143 1.11 10.76 -10.73
N LEU A 144 -0.13 10.25 -10.63
CA LEU A 144 -1.33 11.08 -10.59
C LEU A 144 -1.29 12.08 -9.42
N GLN A 145 -0.93 11.62 -8.22
CA GLN A 145 -0.81 12.47 -7.03
C GLN A 145 0.31 13.52 -7.17
N GLU A 146 1.41 13.20 -7.84
CA GLU A 146 2.51 14.16 -8.06
C GLU A 146 2.14 15.23 -9.07
N LEU A 147 1.37 14.88 -10.11
CA LEU A 147 0.96 15.81 -11.16
C LEU A 147 -0.04 16.85 -10.64
N VAL A 148 -0.92 16.49 -9.71
CA VAL A 148 -1.87 17.43 -9.08
C VAL A 148 -1.26 18.22 -7.91
N ASN A 149 -0.04 17.89 -7.49
CA ASN A 149 0.59 18.49 -6.32
C ASN A 149 1.12 19.90 -6.61
N VAL A 150 0.39 20.90 -6.12
CA VAL A 150 0.72 22.33 -6.31
C VAL A 150 1.59 22.86 -5.16
N LYS A 151 1.11 22.72 -3.91
CA LYS A 151 1.75 23.29 -2.72
C LYS A 151 1.93 22.19 -1.68
N ASN A 152 3.06 22.17 -0.99
CA ASN A 152 3.31 21.17 0.05
C ASN A 152 3.31 21.81 1.43
N TYR A 153 2.39 21.36 2.28
CA TYR A 153 2.43 21.60 3.71
C TYR A 153 3.21 20.49 4.40
N ARG A 154 4.12 20.89 5.29
CA ARG A 154 4.92 19.95 6.07
C ARG A 154 4.07 19.39 7.20
N LEU A 155 4.09 18.07 7.35
CA LEU A 155 3.50 17.43 8.51
C LEU A 155 4.50 17.39 9.66
N SER A 156 3.99 17.43 10.89
CA SER A 156 4.83 17.22 12.05
C SER A 156 5.44 15.80 12.01
N ARG A 157 6.62 15.66 12.63
CA ARG A 157 7.32 14.37 12.66
C ARG A 157 6.50 13.29 13.39
N ALA A 158 5.74 13.68 14.41
CA ALA A 158 4.86 12.78 15.15
C ALA A 158 3.75 12.21 14.25
N ILE A 159 3.02 13.07 13.54
CA ILE A 159 1.93 12.65 12.64
C ILE A 159 2.49 11.76 11.52
N THR A 160 3.62 12.16 10.93
CA THR A 160 4.25 11.37 9.85
C THR A 160 4.64 9.98 10.32
N THR A 161 5.18 9.86 11.53
CA THR A 161 5.61 8.56 12.07
C THR A 161 4.41 7.69 12.40
N LEU A 162 3.36 8.26 13.00
CA LEU A 162 2.13 7.53 13.32
C LEU A 162 1.43 7.01 12.05
N LEU A 163 1.20 7.89 11.07
CA LEU A 163 0.57 7.49 9.82
C LEU A 163 1.48 6.57 8.98
N GLY A 164 2.81 6.64 9.15
CA GLY A 164 3.77 5.75 8.50
C GLY A 164 3.68 4.28 8.96
N ILE A 165 2.96 4.00 10.05
CA ILE A 165 2.68 2.63 10.53
C ILE A 165 1.50 2.01 9.75
N ILE A 166 0.55 2.82 9.28
CA ILE A 166 -0.68 2.37 8.61
C ILE A 166 -0.39 1.46 7.39
N PRO A 167 0.57 1.77 6.49
CA PRO A 167 0.91 0.88 5.37
C PRO A 167 1.30 -0.54 5.78
N TRP A 168 1.95 -0.70 6.94
CA TRP A 168 2.36 -2.00 7.46
C TRP A 168 1.18 -2.79 8.04
N PHE A 169 0.26 -2.10 8.71
CA PHE A 169 -1.03 -2.68 9.12
C PHE A 169 -1.79 -3.16 7.89
N TYR A 170 -1.95 -2.30 6.89
CA TYR A 170 -2.66 -2.65 5.68
C TYR A 170 -2.01 -3.82 4.94
N LEU A 171 -0.67 -3.85 4.85
CA LEU A 171 0.06 -4.99 4.29
C LEU A 171 -0.22 -6.29 5.04
N ALA A 172 -0.17 -6.28 6.38
CA ALA A 172 -0.42 -7.47 7.20
C ALA A 172 -1.85 -8.00 7.02
N PHE A 173 -2.86 -7.13 7.03
CA PHE A 173 -4.25 -7.52 6.77
C PHE A 173 -4.46 -7.98 5.33
N ALA A 174 -3.86 -7.32 4.35
CA ALA A 174 -3.96 -7.71 2.95
C ALA A 174 -3.37 -9.11 2.71
N VAL A 175 -2.22 -9.42 3.30
CA VAL A 175 -1.60 -10.76 3.23
C VAL A 175 -2.45 -11.79 3.97
N LEU A 176 -2.93 -11.47 5.18
CA LEU A 176 -3.79 -12.36 5.95
C LEU A 176 -5.05 -12.76 5.16
N PHE A 177 -5.76 -11.78 4.61
CA PHE A 177 -7.00 -12.02 3.84
C PHE A 177 -6.77 -12.73 2.52
N ALA A 178 -5.61 -12.51 1.89
CA ALA A 178 -5.24 -13.22 0.67
C ALA A 178 -5.00 -14.71 0.97
N ILE A 179 -4.20 -15.01 1.99
CA ILE A 179 -3.85 -16.39 2.37
C ILE A 179 -5.06 -17.17 2.88
N THR A 180 -6.01 -16.50 3.55
CA THR A 180 -7.24 -17.16 4.04
C THR A 180 -8.37 -17.19 3.01
N GLU A 181 -8.10 -16.83 1.76
CA GLU A 181 -9.09 -16.82 0.66
C GLU A 181 -10.35 -15.99 0.98
N SER A 182 -10.19 -14.92 1.76
CA SER A 182 -11.27 -13.96 2.08
C SER A 182 -11.33 -12.79 1.11
N GLY A 183 -10.46 -12.78 0.09
CA GLY A 183 -10.46 -11.83 -1.02
C GLY A 183 -9.31 -10.81 -0.99
N PHE A 184 -9.15 -10.11 -2.11
CA PHE A 184 -8.06 -9.15 -2.31
C PHE A 184 -8.41 -7.74 -1.82
N LEU A 185 -8.17 -7.52 -0.53
CA LEU A 185 -8.35 -6.23 0.14
C LEU A 185 -7.78 -5.02 -0.62
N ILE A 186 -6.58 -5.14 -1.20
CA ILE A 186 -5.92 -4.05 -1.94
C ILE A 186 -6.72 -3.66 -3.19
N CYS A 187 -7.15 -4.66 -3.96
CA CYS A 187 -7.90 -4.42 -5.19
C CYS A 187 -9.32 -3.91 -4.88
N ARG A 188 -9.93 -4.40 -3.81
CA ARG A 188 -11.29 -4.00 -3.38
C ARG A 188 -11.34 -2.55 -2.89
N PHE A 189 -10.29 -2.10 -2.20
CA PHE A 189 -10.20 -0.75 -1.63
C PHE A 189 -9.18 0.13 -2.34
N ASP A 190 -8.92 -0.10 -3.64
CA ASP A 190 -8.10 0.81 -4.44
C ASP A 190 -8.88 2.10 -4.71
N PRO A 191 -8.49 3.24 -4.09
CA PRO A 191 -9.25 4.48 -4.22
C PRO A 191 -9.14 5.10 -5.62
N PHE A 192 -8.14 4.71 -6.43
CA PHE A 192 -7.93 5.27 -7.76
C PHE A 192 -8.51 4.40 -8.88
N ALA A 193 -8.87 3.15 -8.60
CA ALA A 193 -9.44 2.25 -9.60
C ALA A 193 -10.71 2.83 -10.25
N GLY A 194 -11.61 3.42 -9.46
CA GLY A 194 -12.83 4.05 -9.98
C GLY A 194 -12.57 5.27 -10.86
N ILE A 195 -11.49 6.02 -10.57
CA ILE A 195 -11.08 7.20 -11.35
C ILE A 195 -10.48 6.74 -12.69
N PHE A 196 -9.59 5.75 -12.67
CA PHE A 196 -8.94 5.26 -13.89
C PHE A 196 -9.90 4.55 -14.84
N ARG A 197 -10.90 3.84 -14.31
CA ARG A 197 -11.91 3.14 -15.10
C ARG A 197 -13.09 4.01 -15.53
N LEU A 198 -13.13 5.28 -15.10
CA LEU A 198 -14.25 6.21 -15.31
C LEU A 198 -15.60 5.59 -14.91
N GLY A 199 -15.58 4.75 -13.86
CA GLY A 199 -16.71 3.93 -13.45
C GLY A 199 -16.38 3.07 -12.25
N GLY A 200 -17.38 2.81 -11.40
CA GLY A 200 -17.18 2.03 -10.18
C GLY A 200 -18.24 2.30 -9.12
N ASP A 201 -17.90 1.96 -7.89
CA ASP A 201 -18.69 2.29 -6.70
C ASP A 201 -18.52 3.78 -6.35
N VAL A 202 -19.63 4.47 -6.07
CA VAL A 202 -19.62 5.92 -5.78
C VAL A 202 -18.80 6.24 -4.54
N VAL A 203 -18.78 5.35 -3.53
CA VAL A 203 -17.99 5.52 -2.31
C VAL A 203 -16.50 5.48 -2.63
N LEU A 204 -16.06 4.50 -3.43
CA LEU A 204 -14.64 4.39 -3.82
C LEU A 204 -14.17 5.59 -4.65
N ILE A 205 -14.99 6.05 -5.60
CA ILE A 205 -14.68 7.26 -6.38
C ILE A 205 -14.58 8.48 -5.47
N THR A 206 -15.50 8.63 -4.52
CA THR A 206 -15.51 9.75 -3.57
C THR A 206 -14.23 9.74 -2.71
N ILE A 207 -13.82 8.58 -2.19
CA ILE A 207 -12.57 8.43 -1.44
C ILE A 207 -11.36 8.80 -2.31
N GLY A 208 -11.32 8.33 -3.56
CA GLY A 208 -10.27 8.67 -4.52
C GLY A 208 -10.15 10.17 -4.77
N VAL A 209 -11.28 10.84 -5.01
CA VAL A 209 -11.31 12.29 -5.23
C VAL A 209 -10.85 13.04 -3.99
N ILE A 210 -11.30 12.65 -2.79
CA ILE A 210 -10.83 13.24 -1.54
C ILE A 210 -9.32 13.09 -1.39
N LEU A 211 -8.77 11.90 -1.67
CA LEU A 211 -7.32 11.68 -1.62
C LEU A 211 -6.57 12.53 -2.66
N LEU A 212 -7.12 12.75 -3.86
CA LEU A 212 -6.53 13.66 -4.85
C LEU A 212 -6.57 15.11 -4.38
N LEU A 213 -7.67 15.57 -3.80
CA LEU A 213 -7.77 16.92 -3.24
C LEU A 213 -6.75 17.13 -2.12
N ILE A 214 -6.56 16.14 -1.25
CA ILE A 214 -5.49 16.17 -0.24
C ILE A 214 -4.11 16.21 -0.91
N SER A 215 -3.93 15.50 -2.03
CA SER A 215 -2.66 15.44 -2.77
C SER A 215 -2.20 16.79 -3.34
N ILE A 216 -3.12 17.74 -3.52
CA ILE A 216 -2.80 19.12 -3.94
C ILE A 216 -1.93 19.82 -2.89
N PHE A 217 -2.17 19.52 -1.61
CA PHE A 217 -1.60 20.18 -0.43
C PHE A 217 -0.57 19.34 0.33
N VAL A 218 -0.71 18.02 0.28
CA VAL A 218 0.19 17.06 0.92
C VAL A 218 0.78 16.20 -0.18
N GLY A 219 2.11 16.12 -0.27
CA GLY A 219 2.74 15.30 -1.30
C GLY A 219 2.46 13.80 -1.11
N ARG A 220 1.76 13.22 -2.09
CA ARG A 220 1.54 11.75 -2.23
C ARG A 220 1.00 11.06 -0.96
N PRO A 221 -0.15 11.49 -0.41
CA PRO A 221 -0.72 10.93 0.81
C PRO A 221 -0.93 9.42 0.73
N PHE A 222 -1.39 8.90 -0.41
CA PHE A 222 -1.59 7.45 -0.56
C PHE A 222 -0.26 6.70 -0.53
N CYS A 223 0.75 7.16 -1.29
CA CYS A 223 2.06 6.47 -1.30
C CYS A 223 2.76 6.53 0.06
N ARG A 224 2.52 7.58 0.85
CA ARG A 224 3.16 7.82 2.15
C ARG A 224 2.46 7.08 3.30
N PHE A 225 1.13 6.98 3.27
CA PHE A 225 0.34 6.56 4.42
C PHE A 225 -0.61 5.37 4.16
N LEU A 226 -0.84 4.98 2.91
CA LEU A 226 -1.79 3.92 2.58
C LEU A 226 -1.20 2.83 1.67
N CYS A 227 -0.08 3.03 0.97
CA CYS A 227 0.39 2.05 -0.01
C CYS A 227 1.18 0.92 0.66
N PRO A 228 0.65 -0.32 0.73
CA PRO A 228 1.36 -1.45 1.36
C PRO A 228 2.61 -1.85 0.58
N TYR A 229 2.56 -1.74 -0.75
CA TYR A 229 3.72 -1.95 -1.61
C TYR A 229 4.79 -0.87 -1.40
N GLY A 230 4.40 0.37 -1.11
CA GLY A 230 5.31 1.45 -0.76
C GLY A 230 6.12 1.16 0.51
N ALA A 231 5.50 0.51 1.50
CA ALA A 231 6.17 0.05 2.71
C ALA A 231 7.19 -1.05 2.41
N LEU A 232 6.83 -2.02 1.58
CA LEU A 232 7.75 -3.08 1.13
C LEU A 232 8.96 -2.48 0.42
N LEU A 233 8.73 -1.61 -0.57
CA LEU A 233 9.79 -0.91 -1.29
C LEU A 233 10.63 0.00 -0.37
N SER A 234 10.07 0.48 0.74
CA SER A 234 10.82 1.29 1.71
C SER A 234 11.94 0.52 2.41
N LEU A 235 11.71 -0.77 2.67
CA LEU A 235 12.68 -1.66 3.29
C LEU A 235 13.87 -1.88 2.36
N PHE A 236 13.61 -2.23 1.11
CA PHE A 236 14.65 -2.43 0.10
C PHE A 236 15.39 -1.14 -0.25
N SER A 237 14.68 -0.01 -0.31
CA SER A 237 15.29 1.29 -0.60
C SER A 237 16.25 1.75 0.51
N ARG A 238 16.13 1.26 1.75
CA ARG A 238 17.04 1.61 2.84
C ARG A 238 18.43 1.01 2.63
N VAL A 239 18.50 -0.17 2.03
CA VAL A 239 19.73 -0.93 1.79
C VAL A 239 20.17 -0.89 0.32
N SER A 240 19.63 0.05 -0.46
CA SER A 240 19.87 0.08 -1.90
C SER A 240 21.33 0.32 -2.25
N PHE A 241 21.86 -0.37 -3.27
CA PHE A 241 23.27 -0.26 -3.67
C PHE A 241 23.64 1.14 -4.19
N PHE A 242 22.83 1.71 -5.08
CA PHE A 242 23.02 3.04 -5.65
C PHE A 242 22.04 4.02 -5.01
N GLN A 243 22.45 4.56 -3.86
CA GLN A 243 21.70 5.58 -3.14
C GLN A 243 21.66 6.91 -3.90
N ILE A 244 20.46 7.49 -4.01
CA ILE A 244 20.22 8.78 -4.68
C ILE A 244 20.91 9.92 -3.91
N LYS A 245 21.72 10.71 -4.60
CA LYS A 245 22.37 11.91 -4.03
C LYS A 245 21.78 13.19 -4.63
N ILE A 246 21.55 14.21 -3.81
CA ILE A 246 21.00 15.51 -4.25
C ILE A 246 21.96 16.20 -5.22
N THR A 247 23.25 16.21 -4.89
CA THR A 247 24.34 16.82 -5.66
C THR A 247 25.54 15.88 -5.67
N GLY A 248 26.39 16.01 -6.69
CA GLY A 248 27.69 15.34 -6.75
C GLY A 248 28.82 16.15 -6.12
N LYS A 249 28.55 17.40 -5.72
CA LYS A 249 29.46 18.31 -5.02
C LYS A 249 29.11 18.36 -3.53
N GLU A 250 29.94 19.00 -2.74
CA GLU A 250 29.69 19.19 -1.30
C GLU A 250 28.43 20.03 -1.03
N CYS A 251 27.74 19.69 0.07
CA CYS A 251 26.53 20.36 0.50
C CYS A 251 26.86 21.64 1.26
N ILE A 252 26.29 22.76 0.86
CA ILE A 252 26.48 24.08 1.49
C ILE A 252 25.37 24.46 2.49
N ASN A 253 24.57 23.49 2.95
CA ASN A 253 23.53 23.69 3.98
C ASN A 253 22.47 24.79 3.71
N CYS A 254 22.14 25.06 2.44
CA CYS A 254 21.20 26.11 2.02
C CYS A 254 19.68 25.86 2.23
N ASP A 255 19.26 24.70 2.78
CA ASP A 255 17.85 24.30 3.04
C ASP A 255 16.88 24.20 1.81
N LEU A 256 17.27 24.71 0.63
CA LEU A 256 16.41 24.75 -0.56
C LEU A 256 15.87 23.38 -0.98
N CYS A 257 16.71 22.34 -0.93
CA CYS A 257 16.31 20.98 -1.29
C CYS A 257 15.20 20.45 -0.37
N ARG A 258 15.26 20.77 0.94
CA ARG A 258 14.27 20.38 1.94
C ARG A 258 12.94 21.09 1.73
N ASN A 259 12.97 22.38 1.37
CA ASN A 259 11.76 23.15 1.03
C ASN A 259 11.08 22.63 -0.25
N ALA A 260 11.86 22.07 -1.18
CA ALA A 260 11.34 21.49 -2.41
C ALA A 260 10.83 20.05 -2.28
N CYS A 261 11.08 19.34 -1.17
CA CYS A 261 10.72 17.92 -1.06
C CYS A 261 9.22 17.75 -0.76
N PRO A 262 8.45 17.03 -1.61
CA PRO A 262 7.00 16.86 -1.39
C PRO A 262 6.67 15.88 -0.25
N VAL A 263 7.60 14.98 0.09
CA VAL A 263 7.37 13.87 1.04
C VAL A 263 8.19 14.01 2.34
N ASP A 264 8.79 15.17 2.60
CA ASP A 264 9.61 15.44 3.80
C ASP A 264 10.80 14.48 4.02
N ALA A 265 11.30 13.83 2.96
CA ALA A 265 12.37 12.84 3.06
C ALA A 265 13.77 13.44 3.29
N ILE A 266 13.94 14.76 3.32
CA ILE A 266 15.23 15.41 3.53
C ILE A 266 15.37 15.83 4.99
N LEU A 267 16.34 15.22 5.66
CA LEU A 267 16.62 15.42 7.07
C LEU A 267 17.57 16.61 7.26
N PRO A 268 17.23 17.58 8.13
CA PRO A 268 18.12 18.71 8.42
C PRO A 268 19.36 18.27 9.22
N PRO A 269 20.44 19.08 9.16
CA PRO A 269 21.58 18.93 10.04
C PRO A 269 21.15 19.12 11.50
N ASN A 270 21.85 18.46 12.42
CA ASN A 270 21.54 18.46 13.84
C ASN A 270 22.84 18.52 14.66
N GLU A 271 23.64 19.55 14.38
CA GLU A 271 24.98 19.74 14.95
C GLU A 271 24.95 20.16 16.43
N ASN A 272 23.88 20.87 16.85
CA ASN A 272 23.76 21.44 18.20
C ASN A 272 23.04 20.54 19.23
N CYS A 273 22.79 19.27 18.91
CA CYS A 273 22.24 18.34 19.91
C CYS A 273 23.34 17.92 20.89
N VAL A 274 23.10 18.13 22.19
CA VAL A 274 23.88 17.52 23.27
C VAL A 274 24.03 16.03 22.96
N LYS A 275 25.27 15.59 22.70
CA LYS A 275 25.56 14.18 22.41
C LYS A 275 25.18 13.39 23.66
N GLU A 276 24.16 12.54 23.54
CA GLU A 276 23.79 11.62 24.60
C GLU A 276 25.01 10.75 24.95
N SER A 277 25.23 10.49 26.25
CA SER A 277 26.32 9.62 26.66
C SER A 277 26.13 8.25 26.04
N ARG A 278 27.22 7.63 25.56
CA ARG A 278 27.18 6.30 24.93
C ARG A 278 26.42 5.28 25.79
N MET A 279 26.61 5.36 27.11
CA MET A 279 25.98 4.46 28.08
C MET A 279 24.47 4.67 28.22
N ALA A 280 23.99 5.92 28.17
CA ALA A 280 22.56 6.22 28.14
C ALA A 280 21.89 5.67 26.86
N GLY A 281 22.56 5.82 25.71
CA GLY A 281 22.13 5.23 24.44
C GLY A 281 22.06 3.70 24.49
N ILE A 282 23.10 3.04 25.01
CA ILE A 282 23.14 1.58 25.16
C ILE A 282 22.03 1.08 26.10
N ARG A 283 21.85 1.71 27.26
CA ARG A 283 20.80 1.33 28.22
C ARG A 283 19.42 1.43 27.60
N ARG A 284 19.17 2.47 26.80
CA ARG A 284 17.91 2.63 26.07
C ARG A 284 17.70 1.56 25.01
N ILE A 285 18.72 1.20 24.24
CA ILE A 285 18.64 0.13 23.23
C ILE A 285 18.39 -1.23 23.91
N ILE A 286 19.08 -1.53 25.01
CA ILE A 286 18.85 -2.76 25.79
C ILE A 286 17.41 -2.82 26.29
N LEU A 287 16.90 -1.72 26.87
CA LEU A 287 15.51 -1.63 27.34
C LEU A 287 14.50 -1.91 26.22
N TYR A 288 14.67 -1.31 25.03
CA TYR A 288 13.75 -1.61 23.94
C TYR A 288 13.94 -3.01 23.37
N SER A 289 15.16 -3.55 23.39
CA SER A 289 15.44 -4.92 22.97
C SER A 289 14.80 -5.96 23.90
N THR A 290 14.67 -5.67 25.20
CA THR A 290 13.95 -6.55 26.14
C THR A 290 12.44 -6.41 26.04
N ILE A 291 11.92 -5.24 25.66
CA ILE A 291 10.49 -5.00 25.41
C ILE A 291 10.04 -5.61 24.07
N LEU A 292 10.94 -5.74 23.10
CA LEU A 292 10.63 -6.22 21.74
C LEU A 292 9.90 -7.59 21.73
N PRO A 293 10.35 -8.65 22.42
CA PRO A 293 9.62 -9.93 22.47
C PRO A 293 8.22 -9.79 23.09
N ALA A 294 8.08 -8.96 24.13
CA ALA A 294 6.80 -8.72 24.78
C ALA A 294 5.80 -8.03 23.84
N MET A 295 6.27 -7.08 23.01
CA MET A 295 5.43 -6.44 21.99
C MET A 295 5.02 -7.38 20.87
N ILE A 296 5.91 -8.26 20.44
CA ILE A 296 5.61 -9.30 19.44
C ILE A 296 4.55 -10.27 19.99
N ALA A 297 4.76 -10.79 21.20
CA ALA A 297 3.81 -11.69 21.86
C ALA A 297 2.45 -11.01 22.10
N GLY A 298 2.46 -9.77 22.59
CA GLY A 298 1.25 -8.98 22.79
C GLY A 298 0.48 -8.75 21.49
N GLY A 299 1.18 -8.42 20.40
CA GLY A 299 0.58 -8.27 19.07
C GLY A 299 -0.02 -9.58 18.55
N ALA A 300 0.69 -10.70 18.68
CA ALA A 300 0.22 -12.02 18.27
C ALA A 300 -1.05 -12.43 19.03
N LEU A 301 -1.07 -12.29 20.36
CA LEU A 301 -2.22 -12.61 21.20
C LEU A 301 -3.42 -11.70 20.91
N ALA A 302 -3.19 -10.39 20.73
CA ALA A 302 -4.23 -9.43 20.40
C ALA A 302 -4.89 -9.73 19.05
N MET A 303 -4.11 -10.13 18.05
CA MET A 303 -4.65 -10.48 16.74
C MET A 303 -5.37 -11.84 16.76
N HIS A 304 -4.84 -12.81 17.52
CA HIS A 304 -5.47 -14.11 17.70
C HIS A 304 -6.84 -14.02 18.39
N SER A 305 -6.99 -13.13 19.38
CA SER A 305 -8.27 -12.96 20.08
C SER A 305 -9.38 -12.40 19.19
N ILE A 306 -9.04 -11.56 18.20
CA ILE A 306 -10.01 -11.01 17.23
C ILE A 306 -10.17 -11.87 15.97
N ALA A 307 -9.36 -12.93 15.80
CA ALA A 307 -9.34 -13.76 14.59
C ALA A 307 -10.71 -14.34 14.21
N GLY A 308 -11.52 -14.74 15.21
CA GLY A 308 -12.89 -15.22 14.97
C GLY A 308 -13.82 -14.16 14.40
N SER A 309 -13.59 -12.87 14.71
CA SER A 309 -14.35 -11.78 14.09
C SER A 309 -13.85 -11.47 12.68
N LEU A 310 -12.54 -11.56 12.44
CA LEU A 310 -11.97 -11.45 11.09
C LEU A 310 -12.45 -12.56 10.17
N ALA A 311 -12.58 -13.79 10.68
CA ALA A 311 -13.02 -14.95 9.89
C ALA A 311 -14.42 -14.74 9.27
N LYS A 312 -15.28 -13.90 9.85
CA LYS A 312 -16.59 -13.53 9.29
C LYS A 312 -16.51 -12.83 7.94
N SER A 313 -15.34 -12.31 7.56
CA SER A 313 -15.12 -11.77 6.23
C SER A 313 -15.07 -12.86 5.14
N ASN A 314 -14.77 -14.11 5.53
CA ASN A 314 -14.80 -15.24 4.61
C ASN A 314 -16.26 -15.63 4.32
N LYS A 315 -16.58 -15.83 3.03
CA LYS A 315 -17.95 -16.17 2.60
C LYS A 315 -18.44 -17.48 3.22
N THR A 316 -17.59 -18.50 3.32
CA THR A 316 -17.95 -19.80 3.91
C THR A 316 -18.35 -19.66 5.38
N VAL A 317 -17.59 -18.87 6.14
CA VAL A 317 -17.85 -18.61 7.56
C VAL A 317 -19.10 -17.73 7.73
N ALA A 318 -19.27 -16.71 6.89
CA ALA A 318 -20.46 -15.86 6.90
C ALA A 318 -21.72 -16.67 6.59
N MET A 319 -21.66 -17.53 5.56
CA MET A 319 -22.75 -18.40 5.12
C MET A 319 -23.13 -19.41 6.22
N ASN A 320 -22.14 -20.09 6.82
CA ASN A 320 -22.39 -21.03 7.92
C ASN A 320 -23.11 -20.34 9.09
N LYS A 321 -22.76 -19.10 9.40
CA LYS A 321 -23.41 -18.34 10.47
C LYS A 321 -24.87 -17.98 10.15
N ILE A 322 -25.18 -17.64 8.91
CA ILE A 322 -26.55 -17.34 8.46
C ILE A 322 -27.42 -18.60 8.57
N ILE A 323 -26.91 -19.73 8.07
CA ILE A 323 -27.62 -21.01 8.12
C ILE A 323 -27.79 -21.51 9.57
N ALA A 324 -26.76 -21.40 10.40
CA ALA A 324 -26.85 -21.77 11.82
C ALA A 324 -27.80 -20.88 12.63
N ALA A 325 -28.09 -19.66 12.17
CA ALA A 325 -29.08 -18.77 12.78
C ALA A 325 -30.53 -19.13 12.41
N GLY A 326 -30.74 -20.12 11.54
CA GLY A 326 -32.07 -20.54 11.08
C GLY A 326 -32.71 -19.60 10.05
N ASP A 327 -31.93 -18.69 9.45
CA ASP A 327 -32.41 -17.75 8.44
C ASP A 327 -32.42 -18.43 7.05
N THR A 328 -33.53 -19.11 6.77
CA THR A 328 -33.79 -19.80 5.48
C THR A 328 -34.36 -18.87 4.41
N GLU A 329 -34.74 -17.63 4.75
CA GLU A 329 -35.33 -16.67 3.82
C GLU A 329 -34.28 -15.82 3.08
N SER A 330 -33.06 -15.75 3.62
CA SER A 330 -31.96 -15.07 2.94
C SER A 330 -31.70 -15.70 1.55
N VAL A 331 -31.51 -14.83 0.56
CA VAL A 331 -31.21 -15.20 -0.84
C VAL A 331 -30.03 -16.18 -0.93
N ASP A 332 -29.05 -16.00 -0.05
CA ASP A 332 -27.85 -16.82 0.10
C ASP A 332 -28.17 -18.24 0.62
N ALA A 333 -29.10 -18.39 1.58
CA ALA A 333 -29.50 -19.67 2.14
C ALA A 333 -30.37 -20.48 1.17
N VAL A 334 -31.33 -19.84 0.49
CA VAL A 334 -32.19 -20.50 -0.51
C VAL A 334 -31.36 -21.08 -1.66
N ALA A 335 -30.33 -20.36 -2.11
CA ALA A 335 -29.39 -20.84 -3.12
C ALA A 335 -28.54 -22.04 -2.66
N PHE A 336 -28.15 -22.07 -1.38
CA PHE A 336 -27.35 -23.16 -0.80
C PHE A 336 -28.16 -24.46 -0.73
N TYR A 337 -29.40 -24.41 -0.26
CA TYR A 337 -30.27 -25.60 -0.19
C TYR A 337 -30.66 -26.13 -1.59
N GLY A 338 -30.77 -25.26 -2.60
CA GLY A 338 -31.06 -25.67 -3.98
C GLY A 338 -29.91 -26.38 -4.71
N ARG A 339 -28.67 -26.30 -4.21
CA ARG A 339 -27.46 -26.75 -4.90
C ARG A 339 -26.92 -28.11 -4.46
N THR A 340 -27.60 -28.81 -3.55
CA THR A 340 -27.09 -29.91 -2.71
C THR A 340 -26.14 -29.41 -1.62
N GLY A 341 -26.45 -29.64 -0.35
CA GLY A 341 -25.56 -29.20 0.72
C GLY A 341 -25.98 -29.69 2.10
N GLU A 342 -25.39 -30.80 2.55
CA GLU A 342 -25.45 -31.18 3.97
C GLU A 342 -24.84 -30.05 4.81
N ALA A 343 -25.62 -29.46 5.73
CA ALA A 343 -25.18 -28.39 6.62
C ALA A 343 -23.89 -28.76 7.39
N ARG A 344 -23.66 -30.06 7.60
CA ARG A 344 -22.47 -30.62 8.24
C ARG A 344 -21.18 -30.32 7.47
N GLN A 345 -21.18 -30.44 6.15
CA GLN A 345 -20.00 -30.19 5.31
C GLN A 345 -19.63 -28.71 5.30
N LEU A 346 -20.64 -27.82 5.29
CA LEU A 346 -20.41 -26.37 5.37
C LEU A 346 -19.85 -25.97 6.74
N GLN A 347 -20.34 -26.58 7.82
CA GLN A 347 -19.82 -26.34 9.16
C GLN A 347 -18.36 -26.76 9.28
N GLU A 348 -18.01 -27.97 8.79
CA GLU A 348 -16.62 -28.47 8.77
C GLU A 348 -15.70 -27.51 7.98
N ALA A 349 -16.12 -27.06 6.79
CA ALA A 349 -15.36 -26.09 6.00
C ALA A 349 -15.22 -24.71 6.68
N ALA A 350 -16.26 -24.25 7.39
CA ALA A 350 -16.20 -23.00 8.13
C ALA A 350 -15.25 -23.08 9.35
N ASP A 351 -15.27 -24.20 10.07
CA ASP A 351 -14.38 -24.44 11.20
C ASP A 351 -12.92 -24.51 10.75
N GLU A 352 -12.64 -25.12 9.60
CA GLU A 352 -11.31 -25.13 8.98
C GLU A 352 -10.83 -23.70 8.68
N LYS A 353 -11.66 -22.87 8.02
CA LYS A 353 -11.31 -21.47 7.74
C LYS A 353 -11.10 -20.66 9.02
N ILE A 354 -11.92 -20.87 10.07
CA ILE A 354 -11.71 -20.20 11.37
C ILE A 354 -10.36 -20.61 11.99
N ALA A 355 -10.00 -21.89 11.91
CA ALA A 355 -8.71 -22.38 12.40
C ALA A 355 -7.53 -21.76 11.62
N GLN A 356 -7.63 -21.69 10.28
CA GLN A 356 -6.64 -21.00 9.43
C GLN A 356 -6.49 -19.53 9.84
N PHE A 357 -7.61 -18.81 10.03
CA PHE A 357 -7.59 -17.43 10.49
C PHE A 357 -6.89 -17.28 11.84
N ARG A 358 -7.17 -18.16 12.81
CA ARG A 358 -6.52 -18.16 14.13
C ARG A 358 -5.01 -18.38 14.05
N PHE A 359 -4.56 -19.27 13.18
CA PHE A 359 -3.15 -19.57 12.97
C PHE A 359 -2.41 -18.39 12.32
N TYR A 360 -2.87 -17.94 11.15
CA TYR A 360 -2.20 -16.84 10.42
C TYR A 360 -2.31 -15.49 11.14
N SER A 361 -3.35 -15.27 11.95
CA SER A 361 -3.47 -14.07 12.79
C SER A 361 -2.36 -13.96 13.83
N LEU A 362 -1.81 -15.08 14.34
CA LEU A 362 -0.66 -15.03 15.26
C LEU A 362 0.56 -14.41 14.58
N PHE A 363 0.86 -14.82 13.35
CA PHE A 363 1.99 -14.28 12.58
C PHE A 363 1.75 -12.83 12.18
N ALA A 364 0.54 -12.50 11.70
CA ALA A 364 0.18 -11.13 11.35
C ALA A 364 0.30 -10.19 12.57
N GLY A 365 -0.23 -10.61 13.73
CA GLY A 365 -0.14 -9.86 14.98
C GLY A 365 1.29 -9.71 15.49
N GLY A 366 2.08 -10.78 15.44
CA GLY A 366 3.51 -10.75 15.81
C GLY A 366 4.31 -9.80 14.92
N PHE A 367 4.06 -9.82 13.61
CA PHE A 367 4.66 -8.88 12.66
C PHE A 367 4.29 -7.42 12.96
N LEU A 368 3.03 -7.13 13.28
CA LEU A 368 2.61 -5.78 13.66
C LEU A 368 3.25 -5.32 14.97
N GLY A 369 3.32 -6.20 15.97
CA GLY A 369 4.04 -5.94 17.22
C GLY A 369 5.51 -5.61 16.97
N PHE A 370 6.17 -6.37 16.08
CA PHE A 370 7.55 -6.11 15.65
C PHE A 370 7.71 -4.75 14.96
N VAL A 371 6.83 -4.39 14.03
CA VAL A 371 6.89 -3.10 13.32
C VAL A 371 6.72 -1.93 14.28
N VAL A 372 5.77 -2.01 15.22
CA VAL A 372 5.56 -0.95 16.23
C VAL A 372 6.79 -0.84 17.13
N ALA A 373 7.34 -1.95 17.59
CA ALA A 373 8.55 -1.97 18.43
C ALA A 373 9.77 -1.35 17.70
N LEU A 374 10.01 -1.74 16.44
CA LEU A 374 11.07 -1.13 15.62
C LEU A 374 10.86 0.37 15.42
N THR A 375 9.60 0.81 15.27
CA THR A 375 9.28 2.22 15.13
C THR A 375 9.63 3.00 16.41
N LEU A 376 9.28 2.46 17.58
CA LEU A 376 9.68 3.04 18.88
C LEU A 376 11.21 3.09 19.05
N ILE A 377 11.91 2.01 18.69
CA ILE A 377 13.38 1.97 18.68
C ILE A 377 13.91 3.08 17.77
N SER A 378 13.39 3.22 16.55
CA SER A 378 13.85 4.20 15.58
C SER A 378 13.66 5.66 16.05
N LEU A 379 12.56 5.94 16.76
CA LEU A 379 12.29 7.26 17.34
C LEU A 379 13.26 7.61 18.47
N SER A 380 13.75 6.59 19.18
CA SER A 380 14.68 6.76 20.28
C SER A 380 16.12 7.05 19.84
N LEU A 381 16.47 6.70 18.61
CA LEU A 381 17.83 6.85 18.05
C LEU A 381 18.06 8.29 17.58
N LYS A 382 18.86 9.03 18.35
CA LYS A 382 19.38 10.34 17.93
C LYS A 382 20.68 10.14 17.15
N ARG A 383 20.69 10.54 15.87
CA ARG A 383 21.90 10.57 15.03
C ARG A 383 22.35 12.01 14.82
N SER A 384 23.64 12.26 14.99
CA SER A 384 24.26 13.53 14.61
C SER A 384 24.44 13.59 13.09
N ARG A 385 24.18 14.76 12.49
CA ARG A 385 24.31 15.02 11.05
C ARG A 385 24.84 16.42 10.87
N THR A 386 25.87 16.58 10.05
CA THR A 386 26.47 17.88 9.72
C THR A 386 25.84 18.52 8.47
N HIS A 387 25.31 17.70 7.57
CA HIS A 387 24.68 18.16 6.34
C HIS A 387 23.27 17.63 6.17
N TYR A 388 22.51 18.27 5.28
CA TYR A 388 21.23 17.73 4.81
C TYR A 388 21.44 16.36 4.15
N GLN A 389 20.68 15.37 4.63
CA GLN A 389 20.76 13.99 4.15
C GLN A 389 19.39 13.50 3.71
N ILE A 390 19.36 12.62 2.70
CA ILE A 390 18.12 11.97 2.26
C ILE A 390 17.84 10.77 3.19
N ASN A 391 16.63 10.69 3.73
CA ASN A 391 16.11 9.43 4.25
C ASN A 391 15.68 8.55 3.06
N HIS A 392 16.53 7.60 2.68
CA HIS A 392 16.24 6.68 1.58
C HIS A 392 15.00 5.80 1.84
N ALA A 393 14.64 5.60 3.12
CA ALA A 393 13.42 4.90 3.53
C ALA A 393 12.14 5.74 3.41
N ASP A 394 12.21 7.04 3.10
CA ASP A 394 11.03 7.88 2.79
C ASP A 394 11.09 8.48 1.38
N CYS A 395 12.27 8.50 0.75
CA CYS A 395 12.47 9.12 -0.55
C CYS A 395 11.79 8.33 -1.68
N VAL A 396 10.92 9.02 -2.43
CA VAL A 396 10.22 8.48 -3.61
C VAL A 396 10.92 8.83 -4.94
N ALA A 397 12.16 9.33 -4.89
CA ALA A 397 12.97 9.63 -6.07
C ALA A 397 12.34 10.61 -7.10
N CYS A 398 11.41 11.49 -6.69
CA CYS A 398 10.67 12.40 -7.60
C CYS A 398 11.53 13.46 -8.34
N GLY A 399 12.81 13.61 -7.98
CA GLY A 399 13.74 14.52 -8.64
C GLY A 399 13.49 16.02 -8.42
N ARG A 400 12.46 16.42 -7.65
CA ARG A 400 12.12 17.83 -7.39
C ARG A 400 13.27 18.62 -6.76
N CYS A 401 14.04 17.99 -5.87
CA CYS A 401 15.17 18.64 -5.21
C CYS A 401 16.33 19.04 -6.13
N PHE A 402 16.47 18.41 -7.31
CA PHE A 402 17.63 18.65 -8.17
C PHE A 402 17.67 20.05 -8.76
N GLY A 403 16.53 20.58 -9.22
CA GLY A 403 16.43 21.92 -9.80
C GLY A 403 16.57 23.06 -8.77
N TYR A 404 16.32 22.77 -7.49
CA TYR A 404 16.46 23.75 -6.40
C TYR A 404 17.87 23.76 -5.80
N CYS A 405 18.69 22.75 -6.07
CA CYS A 405 20.05 22.69 -5.54
C CYS A 405 20.98 23.61 -6.36
N PRO A 406 21.58 24.66 -5.75
CA PRO A 406 22.46 25.59 -6.47
C PRO A 406 23.73 24.90 -6.99
N GLN A 407 24.16 23.81 -6.34
CA GLN A 407 25.33 23.02 -6.76
C GLN A 407 25.08 22.26 -8.07
N ASN A 408 23.82 22.01 -8.45
CA ASN A 408 23.48 21.37 -9.72
C ASN A 408 23.34 22.38 -10.87
N LYS A 409 22.96 23.65 -10.59
CA LYS A 409 22.81 24.69 -11.63
C LYS A 409 24.14 25.15 -12.24
N LYS A 410 25.26 24.95 -11.55
CA LYS A 410 26.62 25.21 -12.08
C LYS A 410 27.12 24.15 -13.08
N ARG A 411 26.26 23.21 -13.51
CA ARG A 411 26.46 22.35 -14.68
C ARG A 411 25.74 22.99 -15.87
N GLY A 412 26.25 24.13 -16.31
CA GLY A 412 25.93 24.69 -17.62
C GLY A 412 26.61 23.85 -18.69
#